data_AF-A0A2E7KVA8-F1
#
_entry.id   AF-A0A2E7KVA8-F1
#
_cell.length_a   1.000
_cell.length_b   1.000
_cell.length_c   1.000
_cell.angle_alpha   90.00
_cell.angle_beta   90.00
_cell.angle_gamma   90.00
#
_symmetry.space_group_name_H-M   'P 1'
#
loop_
_entity.id
_entity.type
_entity.pdbx_description
1 polymer ?
#
loop_
_entity_poly.entity_id
_entity_poly.type
_entity_poly.pdbx_seq_one_letter_code
_entity_poly.pdbx_strand_id
1 'polypeptide(L)'
;MFYYRILRVIVVLFFLNSCSKQKEIESKRNEPSPSSLSVIVNQTPEDKVSHAKMIETLSEIKKSTNDKNKYLGDRRARQVRDIINKADSQTPDEKKWFHHRILGWAELNLGNEEEGIKHLKSAYDLLPKVKGKVEEKRVFENIFMLGVAWMRRGETQNCCSQFTPESCIIPISSSAIHLNEEGSRNAIQYFNELLTKAPDKSAWHYRSKWLLNVAYMTLGEYPEKVPLEHLIPESAFESEEPYPVFKNKASELGLDSFNLSGGVVIDDFNNDDLLDVFTTSWSSSTSPKYFLGKKDGSFKESSKAGGLEGMYGGLNIESADYNNDGNLDLYILRGAWLEG
;
A
#
# COMPACT_ATOMS: atom_id res chain seq x y z
N MET A 1 17.93 14.22 -63.82
CA MET A 1 16.90 15.21 -64.14
C MET A 1 16.37 15.78 -62.82
N PHE A 2 16.37 17.11 -62.65
CA PHE A 2 15.68 17.94 -61.63
C PHE A 2 15.43 17.32 -60.23
N TYR A 3 16.02 17.73 -59.09
CA TYR A 3 16.73 18.94 -58.65
C TYR A 3 15.88 20.22 -58.43
N TYR A 4 15.28 20.33 -57.22
CA TYR A 4 14.91 21.51 -56.39
C TYR A 4 14.54 20.92 -54.99
N ARG A 5 14.94 21.37 -53.79
CA ARG A 5 15.73 22.49 -53.23
C ARG A 5 15.02 23.84 -53.02
N ILE A 6 15.17 24.42 -51.81
CA ILE A 6 14.78 25.78 -51.35
C ILE A 6 13.24 25.90 -51.07
N LEU A 7 12.71 26.50 -49.99
CA LEU A 7 13.19 27.48 -49.00
C LEU A 7 12.68 27.16 -47.56
N ARG A 8 13.40 27.59 -46.51
CA ARG A 8 12.86 27.69 -45.14
C ARG A 8 12.09 29.00 -44.97
N VAL A 9 10.90 28.97 -44.38
CA VAL A 9 10.27 30.18 -43.81
C VAL A 9 9.87 29.89 -42.37
N ILE A 10 10.50 30.61 -41.44
CA ILE A 10 10.12 30.68 -40.03
C ILE A 10 9.11 31.81 -39.91
N VAL A 11 7.90 31.52 -39.41
CA VAL A 11 6.91 32.55 -39.04
C VAL A 11 6.81 32.59 -37.52
N VAL A 12 7.48 33.57 -36.91
CA VAL A 12 7.23 33.96 -35.52
C VAL A 12 6.13 35.02 -35.55
N LEU A 13 5.00 34.73 -34.92
CA LEU A 13 3.88 35.65 -34.78
C LEU A 13 3.73 36.06 -33.31
N PHE A 14 4.40 37.15 -32.95
CA PHE A 14 4.02 37.95 -31.79
C PHE A 14 2.82 38.82 -32.17
N PHE A 15 1.76 38.80 -31.36
CA PHE A 15 0.75 39.86 -31.34
C PHE A 15 0.60 40.39 -29.92
N LEU A 16 0.93 41.68 -29.74
CA LEU A 16 0.69 42.47 -28.55
C LEU A 16 -0.17 43.68 -28.93
N ASN A 17 -1.18 43.95 -28.10
CA ASN A 17 -2.08 45.12 -28.15
C ASN A 17 -3.02 45.19 -29.39
N SER A 18 -4.21 45.79 -29.32
CA SER A 18 -4.72 46.75 -28.34
C SER A 18 -6.22 46.62 -28.08
N CYS A 19 -6.70 47.28 -27.02
CA CYS A 19 -8.11 47.32 -26.62
C CYS A 19 -9.06 47.88 -27.69
N SER A 20 -10.25 47.29 -27.79
CA SER A 20 -11.46 48.02 -28.16
C SER A 20 -12.58 47.69 -27.17
N LYS A 21 -13.23 48.74 -26.63
CA LYS A 21 -14.32 48.60 -25.65
C LYS A 21 -15.52 47.93 -26.32
N GLN A 22 -15.98 46.80 -25.80
CA GLN A 22 -17.33 46.29 -26.06
C GLN A 22 -18.17 46.42 -24.79
N LYS A 23 -19.42 46.85 -24.95
CA LYS A 23 -20.30 47.28 -23.85
C LYS A 23 -20.54 46.14 -22.85
N GLU A 24 -20.46 46.46 -21.57
CA GLU A 24 -21.04 45.65 -20.51
C GLU A 24 -22.54 45.49 -20.78
N ILE A 25 -22.96 44.24 -20.96
CA ILE A 25 -24.34 43.83 -20.73
C ILE A 25 -24.30 43.17 -19.35
N GLU A 26 -24.88 43.84 -18.35
CA GLU A 26 -25.06 43.28 -17.00
C GLU A 26 -26.05 42.10 -17.04
N SER A 27 -25.55 40.95 -17.50
CA SER A 27 -26.14 39.67 -17.20
C SER A 27 -25.89 39.41 -15.72
N LYS A 28 -26.86 39.79 -14.87
CA LYS A 28 -26.94 39.33 -13.47
C LYS A 28 -27.12 37.80 -13.46
N ARG A 29 -26.02 37.08 -13.67
CA ARG A 29 -25.89 35.71 -13.20
C ARG A 29 -25.60 35.83 -11.71
N ASN A 30 -26.57 35.41 -10.90
CA ASN A 30 -26.32 35.19 -9.49
C ASN A 30 -25.12 34.23 -9.41
N GLU A 31 -24.06 34.64 -8.73
CA GLU A 31 -23.15 33.65 -8.15
C GLU A 31 -24.01 32.74 -7.27
N PRO A 32 -23.88 31.40 -7.36
CA PRO A 32 -24.60 30.53 -6.47
C PRO A 32 -24.15 30.85 -5.03
N SER A 33 -25.12 31.31 -4.23
CA SER A 33 -24.96 31.42 -2.78
C SER A 33 -24.38 30.12 -2.22
N PRO A 34 -23.49 30.15 -1.21
CA PRO A 34 -22.96 28.95 -0.56
C PRO A 34 -24.02 28.27 0.35
N SER A 35 -25.22 28.05 -0.18
CA SER A 35 -26.42 27.58 0.53
C SER A 35 -27.25 26.59 -0.31
N SER A 36 -26.57 25.65 -0.97
CA SER A 36 -27.12 24.42 -1.56
C SER A 36 -25.95 23.46 -1.83
N LEU A 37 -25.88 22.22 -1.35
CA LEU A 37 -26.84 21.46 -0.56
C LEU A 37 -26.27 21.01 0.81
N SER A 38 -27.10 21.13 1.83
CA SER A 38 -27.04 20.24 2.99
C SER A 38 -28.38 19.52 3.07
N VAL A 39 -28.55 18.49 2.23
CA VAL A 39 -29.58 17.47 2.50
C VAL A 39 -29.09 16.71 3.73
N ILE A 40 -29.43 17.24 4.91
CA ILE A 40 -29.35 16.48 6.15
C ILE A 40 -30.46 15.44 6.01
N VAL A 41 -30.09 14.23 5.59
CA VAL A 41 -31.01 13.09 5.61
C VAL A 41 -31.48 12.93 7.04
N ASN A 42 -32.77 13.21 7.27
CA ASN A 42 -33.35 13.22 8.60
C ASN A 42 -33.53 11.80 9.10
N GLN A 43 -32.47 11.25 9.69
CA GLN A 43 -32.46 9.93 10.34
C GLN A 43 -33.70 9.77 11.24
N THR A 44 -34.48 8.74 10.94
CA THR A 44 -35.60 8.30 11.76
C THR A 44 -35.11 7.85 13.14
N PRO A 45 -36.01 7.69 14.14
CA PRO A 45 -35.63 7.08 15.41
C PRO A 45 -35.05 5.68 15.26
N GLU A 46 -35.49 4.90 14.26
CA GLU A 46 -35.00 3.55 13.99
C GLU A 46 -33.59 3.58 13.38
N ASP A 47 -33.31 4.47 12.43
CA ASP A 47 -31.97 4.65 11.86
C ASP A 47 -30.93 4.97 12.94
N LYS A 48 -31.29 5.82 13.90
CA LYS A 48 -30.40 6.20 15.02
C LYS A 48 -30.09 5.00 15.93
N VAL A 49 -31.07 4.15 16.19
CA VAL A 49 -30.88 2.92 17.00
C VAL A 49 -30.05 1.89 16.23
N SER A 50 -30.34 1.70 14.94
CA SER A 50 -29.59 0.79 14.05
C SER A 50 -28.13 1.23 13.90
N HIS A 51 -27.90 2.53 13.65
CA HIS A 51 -26.58 3.13 13.57
C HIS A 51 -25.81 2.98 14.89
N ALA A 52 -26.42 3.29 16.03
CA ALA A 52 -25.76 3.11 17.33
C ALA A 52 -25.32 1.66 17.57
N LYS A 53 -26.16 0.68 17.23
CA LYS A 53 -25.83 -0.76 17.32
C LYS A 53 -24.70 -1.17 16.37
N MET A 54 -24.65 -0.62 15.16
CA MET A 54 -23.52 -0.81 14.24
C MET A 54 -22.22 -0.27 14.84
N ILE A 55 -22.22 0.98 15.34
CA ILE A 55 -21.03 1.60 15.94
C ILE A 55 -20.55 0.81 17.18
N GLU A 56 -21.47 0.32 18.01
CA GLU A 56 -21.14 -0.56 19.14
C GLU A 56 -20.47 -1.87 18.67
N THR A 57 -21.06 -2.54 17.68
CA THR A 57 -20.50 -3.79 17.10
C THR A 57 -19.09 -3.58 16.55
N LEU A 58 -18.86 -2.48 15.81
CA LEU A 58 -17.53 -2.14 15.28
C LEU A 58 -16.53 -1.77 16.38
N SER A 59 -17.01 -1.15 17.47
CA SER A 59 -16.21 -0.88 18.67
C SER A 59 -15.77 -2.17 19.38
N GLU A 60 -16.62 -3.19 19.47
CA GLU A 60 -16.27 -4.50 20.01
C GLU A 60 -15.26 -5.26 19.14
N ILE A 61 -15.40 -5.19 17.82
CA ILE A 61 -14.41 -5.72 16.87
C ILE A 61 -13.07 -5.01 17.06
N LYS A 62 -13.04 -3.67 17.13
CA LYS A 62 -11.83 -2.88 17.39
C LYS A 62 -11.16 -3.29 18.71
N LYS A 63 -11.92 -3.36 19.81
CA LYS A 63 -11.42 -3.76 21.14
C LYS A 63 -10.83 -5.17 21.15
N SER A 64 -11.45 -6.12 20.45
CA SER A 64 -11.03 -7.53 20.44
C SER A 64 -9.99 -7.88 19.38
N THR A 65 -9.69 -6.95 18.44
CA THR A 65 -8.75 -7.17 17.33
C THR A 65 -7.39 -7.67 17.80
N ASN A 66 -6.80 -7.04 18.82
CA ASN A 66 -5.45 -7.36 19.30
C ASN A 66 -5.32 -8.82 19.79
N ASP A 67 -6.40 -9.41 20.32
CA ASP A 67 -6.41 -10.76 20.89
C ASP A 67 -7.02 -11.84 19.99
N LYS A 68 -7.91 -11.46 19.07
CA LYS A 68 -8.64 -12.38 18.19
C LYS A 68 -8.21 -12.34 16.73
N ASN A 69 -7.83 -11.18 16.19
CA ASN A 69 -7.54 -11.08 14.77
C ASN A 69 -6.14 -11.63 14.46
N LYS A 70 -6.06 -12.66 13.60
CA LYS A 70 -4.81 -13.32 13.21
C LYS A 70 -3.83 -12.44 12.43
N TYR A 71 -4.32 -11.39 11.76
CA TYR A 71 -3.55 -10.56 10.83
C TYR A 71 -3.24 -9.17 11.39
N LEU A 72 -4.20 -8.53 12.04
CA LEU A 72 -4.04 -7.22 12.71
C LEU A 72 -3.66 -7.34 14.20
N GLY A 73 -3.85 -8.51 14.81
CA GLY A 73 -3.67 -8.70 16.25
C GLY A 73 -2.26 -9.10 16.66
N ASP A 74 -1.80 -8.52 17.77
CA ASP A 74 -0.44 -8.67 18.28
C ASP A 74 -0.26 -9.83 19.29
N ARG A 75 -1.34 -10.53 19.66
CA ARG A 75 -1.33 -11.61 20.67
C ARG A 75 -0.21 -12.63 20.47
N ARG A 76 0.05 -13.05 19.23
CA ARG A 76 1.12 -14.00 18.91
C ARG A 76 2.50 -13.41 19.22
N ALA A 77 2.71 -12.13 18.94
CA ALA A 77 3.95 -11.44 19.29
C ALA A 77 4.09 -11.34 20.81
N ARG A 78 3.07 -10.83 21.53
CA ARG A 78 3.05 -10.76 23.01
C ARG A 78 3.39 -12.10 23.67
N GLN A 79 2.68 -13.17 23.30
CA GLN A 79 2.89 -14.51 23.88
C GLN A 79 4.33 -15.03 23.66
N VAL A 80 4.93 -14.76 22.51
CA VAL A 80 6.28 -15.26 22.19
C VAL A 80 7.39 -14.36 22.77
N ARG A 81 7.16 -13.05 22.87
CA ARG A 81 8.00 -12.14 23.67
C ARG A 81 8.07 -12.61 25.12
N ASP A 82 6.93 -12.95 25.74
CA ASP A 82 6.89 -13.47 27.11
C ASP A 82 7.66 -14.78 27.29
N ILE A 83 7.63 -15.68 26.28
CA ILE A 83 8.40 -16.93 26.32
C ILE A 83 9.91 -16.65 26.21
N ILE A 84 10.32 -15.74 25.32
CA ILE A 84 11.73 -15.35 25.16
C ILE A 84 12.24 -14.63 26.41
N ASN A 85 11.46 -13.74 27.01
CA ASN A 85 11.82 -13.01 28.24
C ASN A 85 11.96 -13.93 29.47
N LYS A 86 11.33 -15.11 29.44
CA LYS A 86 11.45 -16.15 30.48
C LYS A 86 12.52 -17.20 30.16
N ALA A 87 13.14 -17.13 28.99
CA ALA A 87 14.19 -18.07 28.59
C ALA A 87 15.51 -17.77 29.33
N ASP A 88 16.17 -18.83 29.78
CA ASP A 88 17.38 -18.79 30.59
C ASP A 88 18.57 -19.45 29.88
N SER A 89 19.67 -19.65 30.61
CA SER A 89 20.84 -20.39 30.10
C SER A 89 20.54 -21.86 29.81
N GLN A 90 19.60 -22.49 30.52
CA GLN A 90 19.24 -23.90 30.36
C GLN A 90 18.28 -24.16 29.19
N THR A 91 17.57 -23.13 28.72
CA THR A 91 16.62 -23.24 27.62
C THR A 91 17.33 -23.68 26.33
N PRO A 92 16.96 -24.83 25.72
CA PRO A 92 17.65 -25.38 24.55
C PRO A 92 17.72 -24.42 23.35
N ASP A 93 18.84 -24.42 22.63
CA ASP A 93 19.06 -23.57 21.46
C ASP A 93 18.01 -23.81 20.36
N GLU A 94 17.53 -25.05 20.17
CA GLU A 94 16.44 -25.35 19.23
C GLU A 94 15.14 -24.62 19.59
N LYS A 95 14.81 -24.51 20.89
CA LYS A 95 13.64 -23.76 21.36
C LYS A 95 13.86 -22.27 21.17
N LYS A 96 15.05 -21.74 21.50
CA LYS A 96 15.40 -20.33 21.25
C LYS A 96 15.23 -19.99 19.76
N TRP A 97 15.79 -20.82 18.88
CA TRP A 97 15.67 -20.69 17.43
C TRP A 97 14.21 -20.63 16.94
N PHE A 98 13.36 -21.57 17.39
CA PHE A 98 11.95 -21.59 17.03
C PHE A 98 11.20 -20.34 17.48
N HIS A 99 11.37 -19.89 18.73
CA HIS A 99 10.68 -18.71 19.24
C HIS A 99 11.15 -17.42 18.57
N HIS A 100 12.46 -17.25 18.36
CA HIS A 100 12.99 -16.09 17.63
C HIS A 100 12.46 -16.02 16.19
N ARG A 101 12.44 -17.14 15.45
CA ARG A 101 11.85 -17.19 14.11
C ARG A 101 10.35 -16.83 14.14
N ILE A 102 9.59 -17.42 15.08
CA ILE A 102 8.15 -17.17 15.19
C ILE A 102 7.86 -15.70 15.54
N LEU A 103 8.64 -15.10 16.45
CA LEU A 103 8.45 -13.72 16.85
C LEU A 103 8.78 -12.78 15.70
N GLY A 104 9.92 -12.96 15.03
CA GLY A 104 10.30 -12.09 13.91
C GLY A 104 9.24 -12.06 12.79
N TRP A 105 8.54 -13.17 12.55
CA TRP A 105 7.38 -13.19 11.64
C TRP A 105 6.18 -12.40 12.15
N ALA A 106 5.87 -12.52 13.44
CA ALA A 106 4.77 -11.80 14.05
C ALA A 106 5.04 -10.28 14.03
N GLU A 107 6.28 -9.86 14.29
CA GLU A 107 6.70 -8.46 14.18
C GLU A 107 6.58 -7.92 12.74
N LEU A 108 7.03 -8.68 11.73
CA LEU A 108 6.90 -8.26 10.32
C LEU A 108 5.44 -8.08 9.88
N ASN A 109 4.54 -8.95 10.35
CA ASN A 109 3.10 -8.84 10.08
C ASN A 109 2.49 -7.58 10.71
N LEU A 110 3.02 -7.14 11.86
CA LEU A 110 2.58 -5.93 12.57
C LEU A 110 3.21 -4.64 12.02
N GLY A 111 4.13 -4.73 11.05
CA GLY A 111 4.89 -3.57 10.56
C GLY A 111 6.00 -3.11 11.51
N ASN A 112 6.54 -4.01 12.34
CA ASN A 112 7.67 -3.75 13.22
C ASN A 112 8.95 -4.33 12.60
N GLU A 113 9.41 -3.84 11.44
CA GLU A 113 10.51 -4.46 10.69
C GLU A 113 11.83 -4.56 11.47
N GLU A 114 12.15 -3.60 12.34
CA GLU A 114 13.41 -3.63 13.11
C GLU A 114 13.45 -4.82 14.08
N GLU A 115 12.37 -5.02 14.85
CA GLU A 115 12.22 -6.17 15.74
C GLU A 115 12.07 -7.47 14.93
N GLY A 116 11.41 -7.41 13.77
CA GLY A 116 11.32 -8.51 12.80
C GLY A 116 12.70 -9.01 12.36
N ILE A 117 13.54 -8.10 11.86
CA ILE A 117 14.94 -8.34 11.46
C ILE A 117 15.74 -8.88 12.66
N LYS A 118 15.71 -8.20 13.80
CA LYS A 118 16.43 -8.59 15.04
C LYS A 118 16.12 -10.02 15.46
N HIS A 119 14.85 -10.40 15.49
CA HIS A 119 14.44 -11.75 15.90
C HIS A 119 14.75 -12.80 14.83
N LEU A 120 14.55 -12.52 13.53
CA LEU A 120 14.97 -13.43 12.44
C LEU A 120 16.49 -13.62 12.35
N LYS A 121 17.26 -12.55 12.60
CA LYS A 121 18.72 -12.56 12.68
C LYS A 121 19.22 -13.37 13.88
N SER A 122 18.57 -13.23 15.03
CA SER A 122 18.86 -14.07 16.22
C SER A 122 18.64 -15.57 15.94
N ALA A 123 17.59 -15.92 15.19
CA ALA A 123 17.37 -17.29 14.74
C ALA A 123 18.43 -17.72 13.70
N TYR A 124 18.81 -16.86 12.76
CA TYR A 124 19.90 -17.13 11.81
C TYR A 124 21.23 -17.41 12.54
N ASP A 125 21.59 -16.60 13.55
CA ASP A 125 22.85 -16.75 14.30
C ASP A 125 22.89 -18.01 15.18
N LEU A 126 21.73 -18.59 15.51
CA LEU A 126 21.62 -19.87 16.21
C LEU A 126 21.77 -21.10 15.29
N LEU A 127 21.74 -20.94 13.96
CA LEU A 127 21.81 -22.07 13.00
C LEU A 127 22.98 -23.04 13.22
N PRO A 128 24.22 -22.60 13.55
CA PRO A 128 25.32 -23.51 13.83
C PRO A 128 25.07 -24.44 15.02
N LYS A 129 24.31 -23.99 16.03
CA LYS A 129 24.01 -24.76 17.25
C LYS A 129 22.83 -25.72 17.11
N VAL A 130 21.93 -25.45 16.17
CA VAL A 130 20.72 -26.25 15.90
C VAL A 130 20.84 -27.13 14.65
N LYS A 131 22.02 -27.16 14.01
CA LYS A 131 22.30 -28.00 12.83
C LYS A 131 21.94 -29.47 13.10
N GLY A 132 21.14 -30.06 12.22
CA GLY A 132 20.64 -31.44 12.36
C GLY A 132 19.50 -31.63 13.36
N LYS A 133 19.11 -30.59 14.11
CA LYS A 133 17.98 -30.62 15.07
C LYS A 133 16.71 -29.94 14.54
N VAL A 134 16.82 -29.17 13.47
CA VAL A 134 15.71 -28.46 12.82
C VAL A 134 15.59 -28.87 11.36
N GLU A 135 14.36 -28.90 10.85
CA GLU A 135 14.06 -29.19 9.44
C GLU A 135 14.74 -28.18 8.50
N GLU A 136 15.50 -28.66 7.52
CA GLU A 136 16.22 -27.82 6.54
C GLU A 136 15.29 -26.84 5.81
N LYS A 137 14.07 -27.27 5.43
CA LYS A 137 13.05 -26.39 4.85
C LYS A 137 12.80 -25.14 5.70
N ARG A 138 12.81 -25.25 7.03
CA ARG A 138 12.59 -24.12 7.95
C ARG A 138 13.84 -23.27 8.15
N VAL A 139 15.03 -23.82 7.93
CA VAL A 139 16.27 -23.05 7.84
C VAL A 139 16.22 -22.14 6.61
N PHE A 140 15.90 -22.69 5.43
CA PHE A 140 15.71 -21.89 4.22
C PHE A 140 14.60 -20.85 4.37
N GLU A 141 13.49 -21.23 5.00
CA GLU A 141 12.39 -20.32 5.32
C GLU A 141 12.82 -19.15 6.23
N ASN A 142 13.67 -19.38 7.23
CA ASN A 142 14.20 -18.33 8.10
C ASN A 142 15.14 -17.37 7.35
N ILE A 143 16.07 -17.92 6.54
CA ILE A 143 16.99 -17.11 5.73
C ILE A 143 16.20 -16.26 4.72
N PHE A 144 15.19 -16.86 4.08
CA PHE A 144 14.35 -16.17 3.10
C PHE A 144 13.58 -15.02 3.76
N MET A 145 12.94 -15.29 4.90
CA MET A 145 12.19 -14.26 5.61
C MET A 145 13.09 -13.17 6.19
N LEU A 146 14.36 -13.45 6.53
CA LEU A 146 15.32 -12.42 6.91
C LEU A 146 15.67 -11.52 5.71
N GLY A 147 15.85 -12.08 4.51
CA GLY A 147 15.98 -11.28 3.28
C GLY A 147 14.74 -10.43 2.99
N VAL A 148 13.54 -10.99 3.14
CA VAL A 148 12.26 -10.26 3.01
C VAL A 148 12.12 -9.16 4.08
N ALA A 149 12.57 -9.39 5.31
CA ALA A 149 12.57 -8.40 6.38
C ALA A 149 13.39 -7.16 6.01
N TRP A 150 14.57 -7.38 5.42
CA TRP A 150 15.44 -6.32 4.92
C TRP A 150 14.87 -5.61 3.69
N MET A 151 14.21 -6.33 2.75
CA MET A 151 13.48 -5.69 1.65
C MET A 151 12.36 -4.77 2.17
N ARG A 152 11.57 -5.22 3.17
CA ARG A 152 10.51 -4.41 3.79
C ARG A 152 11.05 -3.15 4.48
N ARG A 153 12.19 -3.24 5.17
CA ARG A 153 12.87 -2.06 5.72
C ARG A 153 13.28 -1.07 4.63
N GLY A 154 13.81 -1.57 3.50
CA GLY A 154 14.10 -0.77 2.32
C GLY A 154 12.85 -0.09 1.74
N GLU A 155 11.75 -0.82 1.63
CA GLU A 155 10.43 -0.30 1.22
C GLU A 155 9.92 0.81 2.16
N THR A 156 9.92 0.60 3.48
CA THR A 156 9.50 1.63 4.45
C THR A 156 10.35 2.90 4.32
N GLN A 157 11.68 2.75 4.27
CA GLN A 157 12.64 3.87 4.27
C GLN A 157 12.69 4.64 2.94
N ASN A 158 12.27 4.02 1.84
CA ASN A 158 12.32 4.61 0.49
C ASN A 158 10.91 4.79 -0.10
N CYS A 159 10.21 3.72 -0.49
CA CYS A 159 8.87 3.81 -1.09
C CYS A 159 7.84 4.50 -0.17
N CYS A 160 7.82 4.22 1.13
CA CYS A 160 6.82 4.83 2.04
C CYS A 160 7.24 6.21 2.57
N SER A 161 8.50 6.34 3.01
CA SER A 161 8.99 7.61 3.62
C SER A 161 9.37 8.68 2.60
N GLN A 162 9.66 8.30 1.36
CA GLN A 162 10.14 9.16 0.28
C GLN A 162 9.40 8.85 -1.02
N PHE A 163 8.06 8.76 -0.92
CA PHE A 163 7.18 8.32 -1.98
C PHE A 163 7.35 9.11 -3.30
N THR A 164 7.40 8.36 -4.39
CA THR A 164 7.34 8.86 -5.77
C THR A 164 6.24 8.13 -6.55
N PRO A 165 5.67 8.71 -7.63
CA PRO A 165 4.68 8.04 -8.47
C PRO A 165 5.13 6.69 -9.04
N GLU A 166 6.44 6.47 -9.19
CA GLU A 166 7.06 5.22 -9.67
C GLU A 166 7.51 4.27 -8.55
N SER A 167 7.38 4.66 -7.27
CA SER A 167 7.83 3.86 -6.12
C SER A 167 7.22 2.47 -6.12
N CYS A 168 8.08 1.46 -5.98
CA CYS A 168 7.70 0.05 -5.86
C CYS A 168 6.88 -0.52 -7.06
N ILE A 169 6.91 0.13 -8.23
CA ILE A 169 6.43 -0.44 -9.51
C ILE A 169 7.56 -1.26 -10.15
N ILE A 170 7.28 -2.50 -10.57
CA ILE A 170 8.26 -3.41 -11.19
C ILE A 170 8.07 -3.42 -12.72
N PRO A 171 9.15 -3.30 -13.53
CA PRO A 171 10.55 -3.11 -13.14
C PRO A 171 10.81 -1.72 -12.54
N ILE A 172 11.64 -1.65 -11.50
CA ILE A 172 11.92 -0.39 -10.78
C ILE A 172 12.62 0.57 -11.73
N SER A 173 12.03 1.74 -11.94
CA SER A 173 12.59 2.77 -12.81
C SER A 173 13.72 3.55 -12.12
N SER A 174 14.50 4.30 -12.90
CA SER A 174 15.58 5.14 -12.38
C SER A 174 15.11 6.28 -11.46
N SER A 175 13.82 6.68 -11.48
CA SER A 175 13.26 7.65 -10.51
C SER A 175 12.81 7.01 -9.19
N ALA A 176 12.83 5.68 -9.09
CA ALA A 176 12.40 4.92 -7.91
C ALA A 176 13.56 4.14 -7.23
N ILE A 177 14.81 4.50 -7.55
CA ILE A 177 16.00 3.95 -6.88
C ILE A 177 16.01 4.35 -5.40
N HIS A 178 16.32 3.39 -4.53
CA HIS A 178 16.41 3.59 -3.09
C HIS A 178 17.64 4.43 -2.72
N LEU A 179 17.43 5.53 -2.01
CA LEU A 179 18.50 6.36 -1.44
C LEU A 179 19.11 5.73 -0.18
N ASN A 180 18.31 5.02 0.61
CA ASN A 180 18.81 4.16 1.68
C ASN A 180 18.95 2.72 1.17
N GLU A 181 20.18 2.37 0.81
CA GLU A 181 20.54 1.04 0.29
C GLU A 181 20.55 -0.08 1.35
N GLU A 182 20.49 0.24 2.66
CA GLU A 182 20.68 -0.72 3.76
C GLU A 182 19.80 -1.97 3.61
N GLY A 183 18.51 -1.78 3.31
CA GLY A 183 17.55 -2.85 3.09
C GLY A 183 17.98 -3.80 1.97
N SER A 184 18.10 -3.29 0.75
CA SER A 184 18.40 -4.10 -0.43
C SER A 184 19.78 -4.76 -0.37
N ARG A 185 20.80 -4.08 0.18
CA ARG A 185 22.15 -4.63 0.37
C ARG A 185 22.18 -5.81 1.33
N ASN A 186 21.52 -5.71 2.49
CA ASN A 186 21.42 -6.82 3.43
C ASN A 186 20.56 -7.97 2.86
N ALA A 187 19.49 -7.65 2.12
CA ALA A 187 18.63 -8.67 1.51
C ALA A 187 19.37 -9.54 0.48
N ILE A 188 20.19 -8.92 -0.39
CA ILE A 188 21.01 -9.60 -1.42
C ILE A 188 21.89 -10.70 -0.82
N GLN A 189 22.49 -10.48 0.36
CA GLN A 189 23.30 -11.49 1.06
C GLN A 189 22.52 -12.79 1.29
N TYR A 190 21.30 -12.68 1.84
CA TYR A 190 20.50 -13.85 2.21
C TYR A 190 19.87 -14.53 0.98
N PHE A 191 19.54 -13.79 -0.08
CA PHE A 191 19.06 -14.38 -1.33
C PHE A 191 20.18 -15.14 -2.07
N ASN A 192 21.40 -14.60 -2.12
CA ASN A 192 22.56 -15.31 -2.69
C ASN A 192 22.93 -16.58 -1.89
N GLU A 193 22.81 -16.53 -0.55
CA GLU A 193 22.99 -17.72 0.29
C GLU A 193 21.98 -18.82 -0.07
N LEU A 194 20.70 -18.46 -0.27
CA LEU A 194 19.66 -19.41 -0.66
C LEU A 194 19.83 -19.93 -2.08
N LEU A 195 20.29 -19.11 -3.02
CA LEU A 195 20.56 -19.56 -4.39
C LEU A 195 21.72 -20.55 -4.44
N THR A 196 22.68 -20.44 -3.50
CA THR A 196 23.77 -21.43 -3.32
C THR A 196 23.33 -22.71 -2.59
N LYS A 197 22.42 -22.61 -1.61
CA LYS A 197 22.12 -23.72 -0.67
C LYS A 197 20.79 -24.44 -0.91
N ALA A 198 19.77 -23.77 -1.42
CA ALA A 198 18.47 -24.38 -1.63
C ALA A 198 18.50 -25.28 -2.87
N PRO A 199 17.75 -26.41 -2.89
CA PRO A 199 17.67 -27.27 -4.07
C PRO A 199 17.26 -26.49 -5.32
N ASP A 200 17.90 -26.80 -6.45
CA ASP A 200 17.57 -26.22 -7.75
C ASP A 200 16.07 -26.33 -8.05
N LYS A 201 15.51 -25.25 -8.62
CA LYS A 201 14.09 -25.16 -8.98
C LYS A 201 13.11 -25.35 -7.80
N SER A 202 13.59 -25.30 -6.56
CA SER A 202 12.72 -25.22 -5.38
C SER A 202 12.01 -23.87 -5.27
N ALA A 203 10.95 -23.81 -4.45
CA ALA A 203 10.28 -22.55 -4.14
C ALA A 203 11.23 -21.50 -3.54
N TRP A 204 12.23 -21.91 -2.76
CA TRP A 204 13.23 -20.99 -2.19
C TRP A 204 14.19 -20.45 -3.24
N HIS A 205 14.63 -21.31 -4.18
CA HIS A 205 15.48 -20.90 -5.31
C HIS A 205 14.76 -19.85 -6.16
N TYR A 206 13.53 -20.12 -6.63
CA TYR A 206 12.79 -19.18 -7.48
C TYR A 206 12.42 -17.87 -6.76
N ARG A 207 11.95 -17.93 -5.50
CA ARG A 207 11.62 -16.72 -4.74
C ARG A 207 12.85 -15.85 -4.46
N SER A 208 14.01 -16.47 -4.18
CA SER A 208 15.26 -15.75 -3.98
C SER A 208 15.78 -15.16 -5.30
N LYS A 209 15.70 -15.89 -6.43
CA LYS A 209 16.06 -15.36 -7.75
C LYS A 209 15.22 -14.13 -8.10
N TRP A 210 13.91 -14.18 -7.87
CA TRP A 210 13.01 -13.03 -8.07
C TRP A 210 13.41 -11.82 -7.22
N LEU A 211 13.46 -11.97 -5.88
CA LEU A 211 13.75 -10.85 -4.99
C LEU A 211 15.20 -10.35 -5.08
N LEU A 212 16.15 -11.18 -5.53
CA LEU A 212 17.51 -10.74 -5.85
C LEU A 212 17.50 -9.72 -6.99
N ASN A 213 16.80 -10.01 -8.09
CA ASN A 213 16.71 -9.09 -9.22
C ASN A 213 16.02 -7.79 -8.81
N VAL A 214 14.90 -7.87 -8.08
CA VAL A 214 14.22 -6.68 -7.54
C VAL A 214 15.15 -5.86 -6.62
N ALA A 215 15.95 -6.52 -5.76
CA ALA A 215 16.91 -5.82 -4.91
C ALA A 215 17.97 -5.07 -5.72
N TYR A 216 18.54 -5.66 -6.78
CA TYR A 216 19.45 -4.95 -7.68
C TYR A 216 18.76 -3.82 -8.47
N MET A 217 17.50 -3.99 -8.86
CA MET A 217 16.70 -2.92 -9.49
C MET A 217 16.52 -1.72 -8.55
N THR A 218 16.17 -1.96 -7.28
CA THR A 218 16.06 -0.88 -6.28
C THR A 218 17.37 -0.13 -6.02
N LEU A 219 18.52 -0.69 -6.43
CA LEU A 219 19.84 -0.08 -6.27
C LEU A 219 20.35 0.59 -7.55
N GLY A 220 19.60 0.53 -8.66
CA GLY A 220 20.06 1.01 -9.96
C GLY A 220 21.22 0.20 -10.54
N GLU A 221 21.33 -1.08 -10.17
CA GLU A 221 22.43 -1.98 -10.52
C GLU A 221 21.99 -3.20 -11.35
N TYR A 222 20.70 -3.26 -11.68
CA TYR A 222 20.13 -4.20 -12.62
C TYR A 222 20.17 -3.59 -14.04
N PRO A 223 20.52 -4.38 -15.08
CA PRO A 223 20.86 -5.82 -15.03
C PRO A 223 22.33 -6.13 -14.69
N GLU A 224 23.25 -5.16 -14.76
CA GLU A 224 24.70 -5.42 -14.90
C GLU A 224 25.38 -6.12 -13.72
N LYS A 225 24.88 -5.93 -12.49
CA LYS A 225 25.50 -6.53 -11.29
C LYS A 225 24.79 -7.78 -10.77
N VAL A 226 23.74 -8.24 -11.44
CA VAL A 226 23.11 -9.53 -11.11
C VAL A 226 24.01 -10.67 -11.61
N PRO A 227 24.31 -11.71 -10.82
CA PRO A 227 24.99 -12.91 -11.30
C PRO A 227 24.24 -13.50 -12.50
N LEU A 228 24.94 -13.82 -13.59
CA LEU A 228 24.34 -14.14 -14.89
C LEU A 228 23.40 -15.35 -14.85
N GLU A 229 23.74 -16.36 -14.04
CA GLU A 229 22.92 -17.54 -13.73
C GLU A 229 21.60 -17.19 -13.00
N HIS A 230 21.58 -16.06 -12.31
CA HIS A 230 20.45 -15.56 -11.52
C HIS A 230 19.77 -14.35 -12.15
N LEU A 231 20.28 -13.81 -13.25
CA LEU A 231 19.61 -12.75 -14.01
C LEU A 231 18.23 -13.23 -14.51
N ILE A 232 17.25 -12.35 -14.39
CA ILE A 232 15.99 -12.37 -15.14
C ILE A 232 16.15 -11.28 -16.21
N PRO A 233 16.10 -11.60 -17.51
CA PRO A 233 16.36 -10.62 -18.56
C PRO A 233 15.25 -9.56 -18.64
N GLU A 234 15.57 -8.38 -19.16
CA GLU A 234 14.63 -7.25 -19.30
C GLU A 234 13.38 -7.65 -20.10
N SER A 235 13.55 -8.47 -21.14
CA SER A 235 12.46 -9.00 -21.96
C SER A 235 11.46 -9.90 -21.20
N ALA A 236 11.74 -10.30 -19.97
CA ALA A 236 10.77 -10.98 -19.11
C ALA A 236 9.78 -10.01 -18.42
N PHE A 237 10.01 -8.70 -18.53
CA PHE A 237 9.15 -7.63 -18.01
C PHE A 237 8.46 -6.83 -19.12
N GLU A 238 8.78 -7.11 -20.39
CA GLU A 238 8.13 -6.50 -21.54
C GLU A 238 6.72 -7.07 -21.75
N SER A 239 5.78 -6.20 -22.13
CA SER A 239 4.43 -6.61 -22.51
C SER A 239 4.41 -7.16 -23.93
N GLU A 240 3.72 -8.29 -24.15
CA GLU A 240 3.49 -8.86 -25.48
C GLU A 240 2.72 -7.89 -26.40
N GLU A 241 1.86 -7.04 -25.80
CA GLU A 241 1.04 -6.04 -26.49
C GLU A 241 1.49 -4.60 -26.14
N PRO A 242 1.47 -3.65 -27.09
CA PRO A 242 1.85 -2.26 -26.85
C PRO A 242 0.76 -1.53 -26.03
N TYR A 243 0.92 -1.54 -24.71
CA TYR A 243 -0.01 -0.91 -23.76
C TYR A 243 0.61 0.33 -23.08
N PRO A 244 -0.12 1.45 -22.93
CA PRO A 244 0.42 2.65 -22.31
C PRO A 244 0.67 2.45 -20.80
N VAL A 245 1.80 2.94 -20.30
CA VAL A 245 2.07 3.01 -18.85
C VAL A 245 1.15 4.06 -18.22
N PHE A 246 0.24 3.61 -17.35
CA PHE A 246 -0.57 4.52 -16.55
C PHE A 246 0.32 5.27 -15.54
N LYS A 247 0.20 6.60 -15.51
CA LYS A 247 0.91 7.45 -14.55
C LYS A 247 0.09 7.56 -13.28
N ASN A 248 0.72 7.30 -12.13
CA ASN A 248 0.09 7.55 -10.84
C ASN A 248 -0.13 9.06 -10.66
N LYS A 249 -1.38 9.45 -10.41
CA LYS A 249 -1.84 10.83 -10.25
C LYS A 249 -2.32 11.16 -8.82
N ALA A 250 -2.26 10.20 -7.90
CA ALA A 250 -2.88 10.32 -6.58
C ALA A 250 -2.45 11.59 -5.83
N SER A 251 -1.14 11.87 -5.73
CA SER A 251 -0.61 13.06 -5.03
C SER A 251 -0.95 14.38 -5.71
N GLU A 252 -0.94 14.42 -7.05
CA GLU A 252 -1.33 15.62 -7.82
C GLU A 252 -2.80 15.98 -7.59
N LEU A 253 -3.64 14.96 -7.42
CA LEU A 253 -5.08 15.11 -7.23
C LEU A 253 -5.51 15.19 -5.75
N GLY A 254 -4.61 14.94 -4.79
CA GLY A 254 -4.94 14.94 -3.35
C GLY A 254 -5.67 13.68 -2.86
N LEU A 255 -5.36 12.53 -3.48
CA LEU A 255 -5.90 11.19 -3.18
C LEU A 255 -4.83 10.21 -2.64
N ASP A 256 -3.59 10.64 -2.42
CA ASP A 256 -2.46 9.86 -1.90
C ASP A 256 -2.53 9.60 -0.39
N SER A 257 -3.68 9.06 0.03
CA SER A 257 -3.98 8.73 1.41
C SER A 257 -3.27 7.44 1.84
N PHE A 258 -2.34 7.52 2.79
CA PHE A 258 -1.77 6.32 3.43
C PHE A 258 -2.86 5.54 4.21
N ASN A 259 -3.07 4.29 3.84
CA ASN A 259 -4.09 3.42 4.42
C ASN A 259 -3.76 1.94 4.15
N LEU A 260 -4.46 1.01 4.82
CA LEU A 260 -4.51 -0.38 4.39
C LEU A 260 -5.47 -0.56 3.21
N SER A 261 -5.42 -1.72 2.55
CA SER A 261 -6.34 -2.10 1.46
C SER A 261 -7.82 -1.89 1.83
N GLY A 262 -8.64 -1.56 0.85
CA GLY A 262 -10.07 -1.35 0.99
C GLY A 262 -10.72 -1.24 -0.38
N GLY A 263 -12.01 -0.94 -0.40
CA GLY A 263 -12.72 -0.62 -1.64
C GLY A 263 -12.81 0.88 -1.88
N VAL A 264 -13.19 1.24 -3.11
CA VAL A 264 -13.43 2.61 -3.55
C VAL A 264 -14.75 2.68 -4.31
N VAL A 265 -15.54 3.72 -4.05
CA VAL A 265 -16.67 4.16 -4.88
C VAL A 265 -16.42 5.59 -5.32
N ILE A 266 -16.80 5.91 -6.55
CA ILE A 266 -16.68 7.24 -7.16
C ILE A 266 -18.06 7.62 -7.71
N ASP A 267 -18.66 8.66 -7.16
CA ASP A 267 -19.98 9.17 -7.58
C ASP A 267 -20.19 10.61 -7.06
N ASP A 268 -21.24 11.30 -7.49
CA ASP A 268 -21.63 12.61 -6.97
C ASP A 268 -22.46 12.46 -5.68
N PHE A 269 -21.78 12.24 -4.55
CA PHE A 269 -22.42 12.05 -3.25
C PHE A 269 -23.06 13.32 -2.67
N ASN A 270 -22.76 14.50 -3.24
CA ASN A 270 -23.21 15.78 -2.69
C ASN A 270 -24.17 16.57 -3.61
N ASN A 271 -24.42 16.04 -4.82
CA ASN A 271 -25.25 16.60 -5.89
C ASN A 271 -24.76 17.98 -6.36
N ASP A 272 -23.45 18.12 -6.64
CA ASP A 272 -22.84 19.35 -7.20
C ASP A 272 -22.27 19.22 -8.63
N ASP A 273 -22.69 18.16 -9.35
CA ASP A 273 -22.24 17.76 -10.69
C ASP A 273 -20.74 17.42 -10.77
N LEU A 274 -20.10 17.10 -9.64
CA LEU A 274 -18.70 16.69 -9.55
C LEU A 274 -18.59 15.27 -8.96
N LEU A 275 -17.66 14.48 -9.49
CA LEU A 275 -17.35 13.19 -8.89
C LEU A 275 -16.58 13.37 -7.58
N ASP A 276 -17.09 12.77 -6.52
CA ASP A 276 -16.42 12.60 -5.23
C ASP A 276 -15.82 11.18 -5.14
N VAL A 277 -14.95 10.93 -4.16
CA VAL A 277 -14.34 9.61 -3.91
C VAL A 277 -14.58 9.18 -2.47
N PHE A 278 -15.11 7.96 -2.28
CA PHE A 278 -15.23 7.32 -0.97
C PHE A 278 -14.34 6.08 -0.91
N THR A 279 -13.49 5.98 0.12
CA THR A 279 -12.56 4.85 0.30
C THR A 279 -12.72 4.21 1.67
N THR A 280 -12.62 2.89 1.75
CA THR A 280 -12.63 2.12 3.00
C THR A 280 -11.23 1.60 3.37
N SER A 281 -11.14 0.92 4.51
CA SER A 281 -9.91 0.28 5.01
C SER A 281 -10.29 -1.01 5.71
N TRP A 282 -9.60 -2.12 5.44
CA TRP A 282 -9.85 -3.37 6.17
C TRP A 282 -9.38 -3.33 7.63
N SER A 283 -8.65 -2.27 8.04
CA SER A 283 -8.30 -1.97 9.42
C SER A 283 -9.54 -1.83 10.31
N SER A 284 -9.57 -2.55 11.43
CA SER A 284 -10.63 -2.41 12.45
C SER A 284 -10.53 -1.13 13.29
N SER A 285 -9.52 -0.28 13.05
CA SER A 285 -9.30 0.96 13.79
C SER A 285 -9.36 2.22 12.94
N THR A 286 -9.38 2.10 11.60
CA THR A 286 -9.37 3.21 10.63
C THR A 286 -10.78 3.43 10.06
N SER A 287 -11.28 4.67 10.13
CA SER A 287 -12.55 5.05 9.49
C SER A 287 -12.41 5.15 7.97
N PRO A 288 -13.51 5.03 7.21
CA PRO A 288 -13.53 5.39 5.80
C PRO A 288 -13.17 6.87 5.60
N LYS A 289 -12.64 7.19 4.42
CA LYS A 289 -12.35 8.56 3.99
C LYS A 289 -13.26 8.97 2.84
N TYR A 290 -13.66 10.23 2.86
CA TYR A 290 -14.50 10.84 1.85
C TYR A 290 -13.80 12.09 1.32
N PHE A 291 -13.60 12.13 0.00
CA PHE A 291 -12.90 13.20 -0.69
C PHE A 291 -13.86 13.90 -1.63
N LEU A 292 -14.07 15.20 -1.41
CA LEU A 292 -14.88 16.04 -2.28
C LEU A 292 -14.10 16.39 -3.55
N GLY A 293 -14.74 16.23 -4.71
CA GLY A 293 -14.26 16.73 -5.99
C GLY A 293 -14.22 18.26 -6.04
N LYS A 294 -13.56 18.79 -7.06
CA LYS A 294 -13.49 20.23 -7.34
C LYS A 294 -13.49 20.47 -8.84
N LYS A 295 -13.85 21.70 -9.22
CA LYS A 295 -13.93 22.18 -10.61
C LYS A 295 -12.59 22.20 -11.36
N ASP A 296 -11.46 22.10 -10.66
CA ASP A 296 -10.12 21.96 -11.23
C ASP A 296 -9.67 20.49 -11.41
N GLY A 297 -10.53 19.52 -11.04
CA GLY A 297 -10.24 18.08 -11.06
C GLY A 297 -9.48 17.57 -9.83
N SER A 298 -9.11 18.44 -8.90
CA SER A 298 -8.49 18.07 -7.63
C SER A 298 -9.55 17.61 -6.62
N PHE A 299 -9.13 16.80 -5.64
CA PHE A 299 -9.95 16.36 -4.53
C PHE A 299 -9.54 17.04 -3.22
N LYS A 300 -10.37 16.93 -2.19
CA LYS A 300 -10.06 17.35 -0.83
C LYS A 300 -10.75 16.43 0.18
N GLU A 301 -9.98 15.86 1.10
CA GLU A 301 -10.54 15.09 2.23
C GLU A 301 -11.52 15.97 3.04
N SER A 302 -12.74 15.48 3.19
CA SER A 302 -13.88 16.23 3.71
C SER A 302 -13.96 16.12 5.22
N SER A 303 -13.90 17.25 5.93
CA SER A 303 -14.14 17.28 7.38
C SER A 303 -15.59 16.92 7.76
N LYS A 304 -16.53 16.88 6.78
CA LYS A 304 -17.87 16.31 6.97
C LYS A 304 -17.84 14.78 7.21
N ALA A 305 -16.68 14.13 7.06
CA ALA A 305 -16.42 12.77 7.53
C ALA A 305 -16.61 12.57 9.06
N GLY A 306 -16.94 13.61 9.84
CA GLY A 306 -17.35 13.47 11.24
C GLY A 306 -18.56 12.54 11.48
N GLY A 307 -19.35 12.21 10.45
CA GLY A 307 -20.37 11.15 10.52
C GLY A 307 -19.83 9.72 10.35
N LEU A 308 -18.57 9.54 9.93
CA LEU A 308 -17.91 8.26 9.66
C LEU A 308 -17.06 7.76 10.84
N GLU A 309 -16.96 8.53 11.92
CA GLU A 309 -16.27 8.09 13.14
C GLU A 309 -16.94 6.83 13.71
N GLY A 310 -16.13 5.83 14.07
CA GLY A 310 -16.64 4.54 14.54
C GLY A 310 -17.04 3.55 13.43
N MET A 311 -17.18 3.98 12.17
CA MET A 311 -17.51 3.11 11.03
C MET A 311 -16.32 2.27 10.51
N TYR A 312 -15.44 1.83 11.41
CA TYR A 312 -14.17 1.18 11.07
C TYR A 312 -14.34 -0.08 10.22
N GLY A 313 -13.31 -0.44 9.45
CA GLY A 313 -13.28 -1.66 8.66
C GLY A 313 -14.06 -1.58 7.35
N GLY A 314 -13.70 -2.46 6.41
CA GLY A 314 -14.28 -2.57 5.08
C GLY A 314 -13.21 -2.93 4.05
N LEU A 315 -13.24 -4.16 3.51
CA LEU A 315 -12.33 -4.55 2.42
C LEU A 315 -12.91 -4.22 1.04
N ASN A 316 -14.23 -4.24 0.94
CA ASN A 316 -14.99 -3.93 -0.26
C ASN A 316 -16.14 -2.99 0.14
N ILE A 317 -16.56 -2.17 -0.80
CA ILE A 317 -17.72 -1.30 -0.72
C ILE A 317 -18.42 -1.35 -2.07
N GLU A 318 -19.74 -1.52 -2.05
CA GLU A 318 -20.62 -1.44 -3.21
C GLU A 318 -21.61 -0.29 -3.00
N SER A 319 -22.15 0.27 -4.08
CA SER A 319 -23.05 1.42 -4.03
C SER A 319 -24.26 1.25 -4.93
N ALA A 320 -25.43 1.64 -4.43
CA ALA A 320 -26.71 1.64 -5.13
C ALA A 320 -27.69 2.56 -4.39
N ASP A 321 -28.77 3.00 -5.02
CA ASP A 321 -29.93 3.55 -4.31
C ASP A 321 -30.77 2.37 -3.79
N TYR A 322 -30.54 1.93 -2.54
CA TYR A 322 -31.22 0.74 -1.99
C TYR A 322 -32.62 1.07 -1.48
N ASN A 323 -32.87 2.31 -1.07
CA ASN A 323 -34.15 2.74 -0.50
C ASN A 323 -35.08 3.43 -1.53
N ASN A 324 -34.59 3.76 -2.73
CA ASN A 324 -35.24 4.51 -3.81
C ASN A 324 -35.55 5.98 -3.46
N ASP A 325 -34.70 6.63 -2.65
CA ASP A 325 -34.83 8.05 -2.28
C ASP A 325 -34.07 9.01 -3.22
N GLY A 326 -33.31 8.47 -4.18
CA GLY A 326 -32.55 9.23 -5.17
C GLY A 326 -31.14 9.61 -4.72
N ASN A 327 -30.71 9.26 -3.51
CA ASN A 327 -29.32 9.37 -3.05
C ASN A 327 -28.63 7.99 -3.12
N LEU A 328 -27.30 7.99 -3.28
CA LEU A 328 -26.53 6.76 -3.35
C LEU A 328 -26.20 6.23 -1.94
N ASP A 329 -26.71 5.05 -1.60
CA ASP A 329 -26.34 4.32 -0.38
C ASP A 329 -24.99 3.59 -0.56
N LEU A 330 -24.31 3.36 0.57
CA LEU A 330 -23.01 2.68 0.63
C LEU A 330 -23.08 1.38 1.46
N TYR A 331 -22.91 0.25 0.79
CA TYR A 331 -22.85 -1.07 1.42
C TYR A 331 -21.40 -1.52 1.63
N ILE A 332 -20.90 -1.40 2.87
CA ILE A 332 -19.52 -1.72 3.22
C ILE A 332 -19.39 -3.15 3.78
N LEU A 333 -18.78 -4.04 3.00
CA LEU A 333 -18.57 -5.44 3.35
C LEU A 333 -17.44 -5.63 4.37
N ARG A 334 -17.80 -6.23 5.51
CA ARG A 334 -16.90 -6.59 6.62
C ARG A 334 -17.08 -8.07 6.96
N GLY A 335 -15.99 -8.84 7.00
CA GLY A 335 -16.06 -10.25 7.39
C GLY A 335 -14.90 -11.14 6.93
N ALA A 336 -14.24 -10.82 5.81
CA ALA A 336 -13.18 -11.65 5.20
C ALA A 336 -12.03 -12.07 6.14
N TRP A 337 -11.81 -11.31 7.22
CA TRP A 337 -10.72 -11.49 8.18
C TRP A 337 -11.19 -11.50 9.65
N LEU A 338 -12.49 -11.69 9.89
CA LEU A 338 -13.06 -11.84 11.23
C LEU A 338 -13.25 -13.33 11.52
N GLU A 339 -12.68 -13.82 12.62
CA GLU A 339 -12.97 -15.16 13.14
C GLU A 339 -14.33 -15.09 13.88
N GLY A 340 -15.27 -15.93 13.47
CA GLY A 340 -16.64 -16.02 14.03
C GLY A 340 -16.72 -16.88 15.29
#